data_AF-A0A661B248-F1
#
_entry.id   AF-A0A661B248-F1
#
_cell.length_a   1.000
_cell.length_b   1.000
_cell.length_c   1.000
_cell.angle_alpha   90.00
_cell.angle_beta   90.00
_cell.angle_gamma   90.00
#
_symmetry.space_group_name_H-M   'P 1'
#
loop_
_entity.id
_entity.type
_entity.pdbx_description
1 polymer ?
#
loop_
_entity_poly.entity_id
_entity_poly.type
_entity_poly.pdbx_seq_one_letter_code
_entity_poly.pdbx_strand_id
1 'polypeptide(L)'
;MKKLALLGIVALLTIFAGAQTMDTLFFDGFESGDLSAWLPDTIPAQWHITTTGAYEGNSWWSGNEILGGYANNWFHWLLTPSITLPATPTGPLTMYMKMNLSVEEPASYPPFDGWDGFNVRISTDGGTTWELLTPSDGYNCSNLYSMYYNGYYLGDTLNTAGWGGSSDGWVEKTFDLASYAGDSVIIAFVFAS
;
A
#
# COMPACT_ATOMS: atom_id res chain seq x y z
N MET A 1 6.19 22.30 -2.12
CA MET A 1 5.28 21.40 -2.87
C MET A 1 5.86 20.00 -2.74
N LYS A 2 5.28 19.23 -1.83
CA LYS A 2 5.77 17.95 -1.28
C LYS A 2 4.52 17.16 -0.85
N LYS A 3 3.71 16.74 -1.83
CA LYS A 3 2.43 16.05 -1.60
C LYS A 3 2.33 14.90 -2.58
N LEU A 4 2.87 13.76 -2.20
CA LEU A 4 3.06 12.60 -3.07
C LEU A 4 2.83 11.32 -2.27
N ALA A 5 2.01 10.42 -2.79
CA ALA A 5 1.90 9.05 -2.32
C ALA A 5 1.95 8.15 -3.56
N LEU A 6 3.16 7.74 -3.92
CA LEU A 6 3.41 6.91 -5.10
C LEU A 6 3.71 5.47 -4.72
N LEU A 7 3.22 4.56 -5.56
CA LEU A 7 3.50 3.14 -5.55
C LEU A 7 4.04 2.75 -6.93
N GLY A 8 5.28 2.28 -6.99
CA GLY A 8 6.01 2.11 -8.24
C GLY A 8 6.24 0.66 -8.63
N ILE A 9 6.32 -0.25 -7.66
CA ILE A 9 6.44 -1.70 -7.91
C ILE A 9 5.70 -2.42 -6.80
N VAL A 10 4.99 -3.50 -7.15
CA VAL A 10 4.51 -4.51 -6.21
C VAL A 10 4.94 -5.88 -6.71
N ALA A 11 5.61 -6.65 -5.85
CA ALA A 11 6.05 -8.01 -6.14
C ALA A 11 5.76 -8.92 -4.94
N LEU A 12 5.09 -10.05 -5.15
CA LEU A 12 5.02 -11.14 -4.18
C LEU A 12 5.92 -12.27 -4.65
N LEU A 13 6.89 -12.61 -3.81
CA LEU A 13 7.90 -13.62 -4.09
C LEU A 13 7.83 -14.76 -3.08
N THR A 14 8.22 -15.95 -3.54
CA THR A 14 8.50 -17.09 -2.68
C THR A 14 9.87 -17.66 -3.00
N ILE A 15 10.58 -18.11 -1.96
CA ILE A 15 11.86 -18.83 -2.14
C ILE A 15 11.55 -20.31 -2.01
N PHE A 16 11.96 -21.13 -2.98
CA PHE A 16 11.91 -22.59 -2.80
C PHE A 16 13.21 -23.11 -2.18
N ALA A 17 13.14 -23.93 -1.13
CA ALA A 17 14.32 -24.60 -0.59
C ALA A 17 14.88 -25.59 -1.62
N GLY A 18 16.03 -25.23 -2.22
CA GLY A 18 16.79 -26.08 -3.13
C GLY A 18 17.14 -25.46 -4.49
N ALA A 19 16.58 -24.29 -4.84
CA ALA A 19 16.89 -23.61 -6.11
C ALA A 19 17.33 -22.16 -5.86
N GLN A 20 18.37 -21.71 -6.56
CA GLN A 20 18.85 -20.32 -6.56
C GLN A 20 17.91 -19.35 -7.33
N THR A 21 16.61 -19.64 -7.40
CA THR A 21 15.63 -18.86 -8.18
C THR A 21 14.45 -18.50 -7.29
N MET A 22 14.20 -17.19 -7.15
CA MET A 22 12.95 -16.64 -6.63
C MET A 22 11.82 -17.06 -7.58
N ASP A 23 10.76 -17.67 -7.06
CA ASP A 23 9.55 -17.86 -7.85
C ASP A 23 8.60 -16.69 -7.57
N THR A 24 8.16 -16.05 -8.64
CA THR A 24 7.37 -14.81 -8.55
C THR A 24 5.90 -15.19 -8.68
N LEU A 25 5.17 -15.13 -7.56
CA LEU A 25 3.73 -15.44 -7.55
C LEU A 25 2.91 -14.33 -8.23
N PHE A 26 3.34 -13.10 -7.99
CA PHE A 26 2.74 -11.92 -8.58
C PHE A 26 3.81 -10.85 -8.75
N PHE A 27 3.81 -10.18 -9.89
CA PHE A 27 4.65 -9.03 -10.14
C PHE A 27 3.90 -8.06 -11.03
N ASP A 28 3.87 -6.82 -10.60
CA ASP A 28 3.46 -5.71 -11.44
C ASP A 28 4.41 -4.53 -11.22
N GLY A 29 5.06 -4.13 -12.31
CA GLY A 29 5.87 -2.92 -12.38
C GLY A 29 5.14 -1.74 -13.04
N PHE A 30 3.87 -1.91 -13.40
CA PHE A 30 2.98 -0.90 -14.01
C PHE A 30 3.35 -0.42 -15.42
N GLU A 31 4.46 -0.90 -15.98
CA GLU A 31 4.97 -0.51 -17.29
C GLU A 31 4.17 -1.07 -18.48
N SER A 32 3.33 -2.08 -18.27
CA SER A 32 2.46 -2.61 -19.33
C SER A 32 1.34 -1.65 -19.72
N GLY A 33 0.94 -0.76 -18.80
CA GLY A 33 -0.26 0.07 -18.92
C GLY A 33 -1.59 -0.70 -18.81
N ASP A 34 -1.57 -2.03 -18.69
CA ASP A 34 -2.78 -2.84 -18.43
C ASP A 34 -2.96 -2.98 -16.92
N LEU A 35 -3.98 -2.30 -16.42
CA LEU A 35 -4.33 -2.24 -15.00
C LEU A 35 -5.75 -2.74 -14.76
N SER A 36 -6.33 -3.43 -15.74
CA SER A 36 -7.73 -3.87 -15.68
C SER A 36 -8.02 -4.75 -14.47
N ALA A 37 -6.99 -5.32 -13.86
CA ALA A 37 -7.05 -6.16 -12.67
C ALA A 37 -6.88 -5.39 -11.34
N TRP A 38 -6.47 -4.12 -11.37
CA TRP A 38 -6.37 -3.24 -10.20
C TRP A 38 -7.66 -2.45 -9.99
N LEU A 39 -8.09 -2.34 -8.74
CA LEU A 39 -9.37 -1.70 -8.39
C LEU A 39 -9.14 -0.47 -7.49
N PRO A 40 -9.23 0.76 -8.03
CA PRO A 40 -9.38 1.95 -7.20
C PRO A 40 -10.81 2.05 -6.64
N ASP A 41 -10.97 2.61 -5.45
CA ASP A 41 -12.21 2.60 -4.68
C ASP A 41 -13.24 3.68 -5.03
N THR A 42 -12.87 4.68 -5.83
CA THR A 42 -13.65 5.91 -6.02
C THR A 42 -13.82 6.32 -7.48
N ILE A 43 -14.87 7.10 -7.74
CA ILE A 43 -15.12 7.78 -9.02
C ILE A 43 -15.38 9.28 -8.74
N PRO A 44 -14.53 10.22 -9.21
CA PRO A 44 -13.28 9.96 -9.93
C PRO A 44 -12.23 9.33 -9.00
N ALA A 45 -11.46 8.39 -9.54
CA ALA A 45 -10.41 7.72 -8.80
C ALA A 45 -9.33 8.73 -8.39
N GLN A 46 -8.94 8.72 -7.12
CA GLN A 46 -7.77 9.48 -6.65
C GLN A 46 -6.48 8.67 -6.78
N TRP A 47 -6.58 7.35 -6.92
CA TRP A 47 -5.50 6.52 -7.42
C TRP A 47 -5.57 6.49 -8.96
N HIS A 48 -4.48 6.86 -9.62
CA HIS A 48 -4.35 6.75 -11.08
C HIS A 48 -2.89 6.53 -11.49
N ILE A 49 -2.66 6.06 -12.71
CA ILE A 49 -1.30 6.00 -13.26
C ILE A 49 -0.83 7.37 -13.69
N THR A 50 0.41 7.66 -13.35
CA THR A 50 1.10 8.85 -13.79
C THR A 50 2.53 8.52 -14.19
N THR A 51 3.10 9.36 -15.05
CA THR A 51 4.55 9.41 -15.28
C THR A 51 5.22 10.47 -14.37
N THR A 52 4.43 11.30 -13.69
CA THR A 52 4.93 12.37 -12.83
C THR A 52 5.47 11.79 -11.54
N GLY A 53 6.79 11.89 -11.34
CA GLY A 53 7.46 11.35 -10.14
C GLY A 53 7.55 9.82 -10.09
N ALA A 54 7.09 9.13 -11.14
CA ALA A 54 7.09 7.68 -11.27
C ALA A 54 8.48 7.06 -11.06
N TYR A 55 8.49 5.79 -10.64
CA TYR A 55 9.72 5.06 -10.37
C TYR A 55 10.54 4.82 -11.64
N GLU A 56 9.87 4.27 -12.64
CA GLU A 56 10.37 4.04 -13.99
C GLU A 56 9.14 4.06 -14.89
N GLY A 57 9.06 4.94 -15.89
CA GLY A 57 7.89 5.06 -16.78
C GLY A 57 6.58 5.38 -16.05
N ASN A 58 5.83 4.37 -15.59
CA ASN A 58 4.54 4.50 -14.91
C ASN A 58 4.62 4.18 -13.40
N SER A 59 3.75 4.80 -12.62
CA SER A 59 3.50 4.42 -11.23
C SER A 59 2.09 4.80 -10.83
N TRP A 60 1.55 4.09 -9.84
CA TRP A 60 0.30 4.51 -9.19
C TRP A 60 0.55 5.70 -8.29
N TRP A 61 -0.28 6.72 -8.44
CA TRP A 61 -0.27 7.90 -7.59
C TRP A 61 -1.62 8.08 -6.93
N SER A 62 -1.64 8.23 -5.61
CA SER A 62 -2.78 8.82 -4.91
C SER A 62 -2.63 10.34 -4.91
N GLY A 63 -3.34 11.01 -5.80
CA GLY A 63 -3.20 12.45 -6.02
C GLY A 63 -4.11 12.99 -7.11
N ASN A 64 -4.01 14.29 -7.32
CA ASN A 64 -4.73 15.00 -8.36
C ASN A 64 -3.74 15.83 -9.19
N GLU A 65 -3.69 15.57 -10.49
CA GLU A 65 -2.78 16.21 -11.44
C GLU A 65 -2.96 17.74 -11.50
N ILE A 66 -4.20 18.24 -11.34
CA ILE A 66 -4.49 19.68 -11.37
C ILE A 66 -3.99 20.35 -10.09
N LEU A 67 -4.11 19.68 -8.95
CA LEU A 67 -3.60 20.17 -7.66
C LEU A 67 -2.08 20.01 -7.53
N GLY A 68 -1.48 19.08 -8.27
CA GLY A 68 -0.09 18.67 -8.08
C GLY A 68 0.15 17.99 -6.72
N GLY A 69 -0.87 17.31 -6.19
CA GLY A 69 -0.88 16.76 -4.83
C GLY A 69 -2.23 16.19 -4.45
N TYR A 70 -2.45 16.02 -3.15
CA TYR A 70 -3.72 15.57 -2.58
C TYR A 70 -4.48 16.71 -1.86
N ALA A 71 -5.78 16.52 -1.64
CA ALA A 71 -6.62 17.42 -0.86
C ALA A 71 -7.01 16.80 0.50
N ASN A 72 -7.64 17.58 1.37
CA ASN A 72 -8.01 17.12 2.71
C ASN A 72 -9.25 16.22 2.67
N ASN A 73 -9.42 15.41 3.73
CA ASN A 73 -10.49 14.43 3.93
C ASN A 73 -10.51 13.31 2.89
N TRP A 74 -9.33 12.87 2.46
CA TRP A 74 -9.18 11.74 1.55
C TRP A 74 -9.03 10.44 2.33
N PHE A 75 -9.61 9.37 1.79
CA PHE A 75 -9.46 8.02 2.29
C PHE A 75 -9.68 7.08 1.11
N HIS A 76 -8.60 6.69 0.46
CA HIS A 76 -8.62 6.04 -0.85
C HIS A 76 -7.80 4.77 -0.89
N TRP A 77 -8.37 3.74 -1.49
CA TRP A 77 -7.81 2.41 -1.58
C TRP A 77 -7.47 2.08 -3.02
N LEU A 78 -6.36 1.38 -3.19
CA LEU A 78 -5.98 0.69 -4.42
C LEU A 78 -5.79 -0.79 -4.10
N LEU A 79 -6.57 -1.65 -4.75
CA LEU A 79 -6.57 -3.08 -4.48
C LEU A 79 -5.81 -3.85 -5.57
N THR A 80 -5.02 -4.83 -5.18
CA THR A 80 -4.50 -5.84 -6.09
C THR A 80 -5.62 -6.74 -6.62
N PRO A 81 -5.37 -7.52 -7.68
CA PRO A 81 -6.14 -8.74 -7.94
C PRO A 81 -6.05 -9.71 -6.74
N SER A 82 -6.92 -10.72 -6.71
CA SER A 82 -6.77 -11.84 -5.77
C SER A 82 -5.56 -12.70 -6.14
N ILE A 83 -4.70 -13.00 -5.16
CA ILE A 83 -3.46 -13.74 -5.32
C ILE A 83 -3.51 -14.98 -4.42
N THR A 84 -3.46 -16.17 -4.99
CA THR A 84 -3.43 -17.42 -4.22
C THR A 84 -2.01 -17.73 -3.75
N LEU A 85 -1.83 -17.82 -2.43
CA LEU A 85 -0.55 -18.17 -1.80
C LEU A 85 -0.40 -19.70 -1.71
N PRO A 86 0.82 -20.25 -1.85
CA PRO A 86 1.03 -21.68 -1.75
C PRO A 86 0.78 -22.15 -0.31
N ALA A 87 0.05 -23.27 -0.17
CA ALA A 87 -0.29 -23.85 1.14
C ALA A 87 0.90 -24.45 1.90
N THR A 88 1.91 -24.92 1.16
CA THR A 88 3.14 -25.48 1.73
C THR A 88 4.34 -24.78 1.09
N PRO A 89 4.59 -23.51 1.44
CA PRO A 89 5.75 -22.81 0.91
C PRO A 89 7.02 -23.50 1.40
N THR A 90 7.98 -23.70 0.51
CA THR A 90 9.25 -24.34 0.87
C THR A 90 10.32 -23.33 1.30
N GLY A 91 9.94 -22.06 1.45
CA GLY A 91 10.74 -20.97 2.00
C GLY A 91 9.87 -19.75 2.29
N PRO A 92 10.46 -18.58 2.59
CA PRO A 92 9.70 -17.39 2.98
C PRO A 92 8.65 -16.97 1.93
N LEU A 93 7.47 -16.58 2.41
CA LEU A 93 6.46 -15.87 1.65
C LEU A 93 6.61 -14.38 1.95
N THR A 94 7.03 -13.59 0.96
CA THR A 94 7.34 -12.18 1.20
C THR A 94 6.76 -11.30 0.09
N MET A 95 6.05 -10.26 0.49
CA MET A 95 5.70 -9.16 -0.40
C MET A 95 6.77 -8.08 -0.32
N TYR A 96 7.12 -7.54 -1.49
CA TYR A 96 7.95 -6.37 -1.70
C TYR A 96 7.10 -5.29 -2.37
N MET A 97 7.27 -4.05 -1.94
CA MET A 97 6.75 -2.90 -2.67
C MET A 97 7.77 -1.77 -2.69
N LYS A 98 7.74 -0.95 -3.75
CA LYS A 98 8.46 0.33 -3.78
C LYS A 98 7.48 1.47 -3.64
N MET A 99 7.76 2.37 -2.71
CA MET A 99 6.97 3.58 -2.46
C MET A 99 7.84 4.83 -2.46
N ASN A 100 7.25 5.95 -2.84
CA ASN A 100 7.80 7.28 -2.60
C ASN A 100 6.71 8.13 -1.97
N LEU A 101 6.89 8.43 -0.69
CA LEU A 101 5.92 9.15 0.13
C LEU A 101 6.47 10.53 0.47
N SER A 102 5.62 11.54 0.38
CA SER A 102 5.89 12.89 0.80
C SER A 102 4.57 13.51 1.21
N VAL A 103 4.19 13.33 2.47
CA VAL A 103 2.96 13.85 3.07
C VAL A 103 3.32 14.76 4.25
N GLU A 104 2.34 15.27 4.99
CA GLU A 104 2.60 16.10 6.16
C GLU A 104 3.53 15.38 7.16
N GLU A 105 4.51 16.13 7.69
CA GLU A 105 5.46 15.58 8.67
C GLU A 105 4.71 15.15 9.93
N PRO A 106 5.03 13.97 10.51
CA PRO A 106 4.40 13.51 11.74
C PRO A 106 4.57 14.53 12.86
N ALA A 107 3.50 14.76 13.62
CA ALA A 107 3.55 15.55 14.84
C ALA A 107 2.71 14.88 15.93
N SER A 108 3.10 15.11 17.18
CA SER A 108 2.34 14.62 18.32
C SER A 108 1.10 15.49 18.57
N TYR A 109 -0.07 14.87 18.47
CA TYR A 109 -1.36 15.43 18.85
C TYR A 109 -2.20 14.32 19.51
N PRO A 110 -1.97 13.99 20.79
CA PRO A 110 -2.55 12.81 21.43
C PRO A 110 -4.07 12.70 21.24
N PRO A 111 -4.60 11.50 20.87
CA PRO A 111 -3.91 10.21 20.83
C PRO A 111 -3.12 9.93 19.54
N PHE A 112 -2.95 10.91 18.65
CA PHE A 112 -2.31 10.78 17.35
C PHE A 112 -0.83 11.18 17.39
N ASP A 113 -0.02 10.51 16.59
CA ASP A 113 1.40 10.80 16.39
C ASP A 113 1.77 11.07 14.91
N GLY A 114 0.75 11.21 14.05
CA GLY A 114 0.89 11.69 12.68
C GLY A 114 -0.43 12.21 12.10
N TRP A 115 -0.33 12.91 10.97
CA TRP A 115 -1.48 13.56 10.30
C TRP A 115 -1.97 12.71 9.13
N ASP A 116 -1.41 12.96 7.95
CA ASP A 116 -1.65 12.25 6.70
C ASP A 116 -0.79 11.01 6.64
N GLY A 117 -1.23 9.99 5.91
CA GLY A 117 -0.36 8.85 5.72
C GLY A 117 -0.90 7.75 4.84
N PHE A 118 -0.10 6.69 4.80
CA PHE A 118 -0.28 5.54 3.95
C PHE A 118 -0.10 4.26 4.76
N ASN A 119 -0.98 3.28 4.58
CA ASN A 119 -0.79 1.94 5.14
C ASN A 119 -1.20 0.84 4.17
N VAL A 120 -0.79 -0.38 4.50
CA VAL A 120 -1.08 -1.57 3.71
C VAL A 120 -1.98 -2.50 4.51
N ARG A 121 -2.97 -3.06 3.83
CA ARG A 121 -3.96 -3.96 4.43
C ARG A 121 -4.08 -5.23 3.60
N ILE A 122 -4.58 -6.28 4.23
CA ILE A 122 -4.75 -7.59 3.61
C ILE A 122 -6.14 -8.14 3.92
N SER A 123 -6.74 -8.82 2.94
CA SER A 123 -7.99 -9.55 3.09
C SER A 123 -7.80 -10.98 2.60
N THR A 124 -8.36 -11.96 3.33
CA THR A 124 -8.37 -13.39 2.99
C THR A 124 -9.77 -13.91 2.62
N ASP A 125 -10.79 -13.05 2.65
CA ASP A 125 -12.21 -13.40 2.47
C ASP A 125 -12.87 -12.65 1.30
N GLY A 126 -12.06 -12.33 0.28
CA GLY A 126 -12.51 -11.64 -0.93
C GLY A 126 -12.84 -10.17 -0.72
N GLY A 127 -12.24 -9.52 0.28
CA GLY A 127 -12.43 -8.09 0.57
C GLY A 127 -13.58 -7.79 1.52
N THR A 128 -14.14 -8.80 2.19
CA THR A 128 -15.25 -8.62 3.15
C THR A 128 -14.72 -8.06 4.47
N THR A 129 -13.60 -8.57 4.94
CA THR A 129 -12.87 -8.07 6.11
C THR A 129 -11.40 -7.80 5.76
N TRP A 130 -10.78 -6.94 6.54
CA TRP A 130 -9.42 -6.46 6.31
C TRP A 130 -8.62 -6.49 7.61
N GLU A 131 -7.32 -6.71 7.49
CA GLU A 131 -6.35 -6.62 8.57
C GLU A 131 -5.26 -5.61 8.20
N LEU A 132 -4.69 -4.92 9.19
CA LEU A 132 -3.52 -4.08 8.96
C LEU A 132 -2.30 -4.98 8.74
N LEU A 133 -1.70 -4.90 7.55
CA LEU A 133 -0.48 -5.63 7.24
C LEU A 133 0.71 -4.77 7.69
N THR A 134 1.51 -5.28 8.63
CA THR A 134 2.62 -4.53 9.22
C THR A 134 3.93 -4.82 8.46
N PRO A 135 4.66 -3.79 8.00
CA PRO A 135 5.92 -3.97 7.31
C PRO A 135 7.00 -4.49 8.27
N SER A 136 8.01 -5.19 7.74
CA SER A 136 9.09 -5.78 8.54
C SER A 136 9.89 -4.74 9.34
N ASP A 137 9.98 -3.50 8.86
CA ASP A 137 10.66 -2.38 9.52
C ASP A 137 9.72 -1.51 10.37
N GLY A 138 8.43 -1.84 10.42
CA GLY A 138 7.41 -1.12 11.18
C GLY A 138 6.90 0.17 10.52
N TYR A 139 5.83 0.69 11.10
CA TYR A 139 5.27 2.01 10.79
C TYR A 139 5.92 3.08 11.67
N ASN A 140 6.11 4.30 11.15
CA ASN A 140 6.69 5.43 11.91
C ASN A 140 5.65 6.20 12.73
N CYS A 141 4.36 6.04 12.42
CA CYS A 141 3.25 6.55 13.20
C CYS A 141 2.42 5.36 13.71
N SER A 142 2.13 5.36 15.01
CA SER A 142 1.26 4.36 15.63
C SER A 142 -0.22 4.68 15.44
N ASN A 143 -0.56 5.95 15.24
CA ASN A 143 -1.94 6.41 15.06
C ASN A 143 -1.98 7.68 14.20
N LEU A 144 -2.34 7.51 12.93
CA LEU A 144 -2.55 8.61 11.99
C LEU A 144 -3.95 9.23 12.17
N TYR A 145 -3.99 10.56 12.29
CA TYR A 145 -5.22 11.33 12.41
C TYR A 145 -6.15 11.11 11.21
N SER A 146 -5.62 11.24 9.98
CA SER A 146 -6.40 11.10 8.74
C SER A 146 -7.03 9.70 8.61
N MET A 147 -6.26 8.64 8.86
CA MET A 147 -6.75 7.26 8.83
C MET A 147 -7.88 7.04 9.82
N TYR A 148 -7.73 7.57 11.05
CA TYR A 148 -8.78 7.47 12.05
C TYR A 148 -10.03 8.24 11.64
N TYR A 149 -9.91 9.54 11.39
CA TYR A 149 -11.09 10.40 11.17
C TYR A 149 -11.80 10.06 9.88
N ASN A 150 -11.07 9.90 8.77
CA ASN A 150 -11.69 9.68 7.48
C ASN A 150 -12.17 8.24 7.32
N GLY A 151 -11.46 7.27 7.90
CA GLY A 151 -11.90 5.87 7.94
C GLY A 151 -13.11 5.64 8.85
N TYR A 152 -13.14 6.29 10.02
CA TYR A 152 -14.20 6.08 11.02
C TYR A 152 -15.60 6.41 10.48
N TYR A 153 -15.76 7.51 9.73
CA TYR A 153 -17.04 7.87 9.13
C TYR A 153 -17.52 6.87 8.07
N LEU A 154 -16.61 6.03 7.56
CA LEU A 154 -16.88 4.94 6.62
C LEU A 154 -16.99 3.58 7.32
N GLY A 155 -16.93 3.55 8.65
CA GLY A 155 -17.04 2.33 9.46
C GLY A 155 -15.73 1.54 9.59
N ASP A 156 -14.59 2.12 9.21
CA ASP A 156 -13.29 1.48 9.42
C ASP A 156 -12.91 1.50 10.90
N THR A 157 -12.66 0.31 11.45
CA THR A 157 -12.28 0.11 12.86
C THR A 157 -10.89 -0.47 13.02
N LEU A 158 -10.09 -0.50 11.95
CA LEU A 158 -8.73 -1.04 12.00
C LEU A 158 -7.79 -0.12 12.77
N ASN A 159 -6.65 -0.70 13.17
CA ASN A 159 -5.53 0.07 13.66
C ASN A 159 -5.07 1.06 12.57
N THR A 160 -4.83 2.30 12.98
CA THR A 160 -4.55 3.46 12.13
C THR A 160 -3.06 3.76 12.00
N ALA A 161 -2.19 2.83 12.41
CA ALA A 161 -0.76 2.91 12.15
C ALA A 161 -0.49 2.97 10.64
N GLY A 162 0.58 3.67 10.28
CA GLY A 162 0.96 3.91 8.90
C GLY A 162 2.24 4.74 8.78
N TRP A 163 2.65 5.00 7.55
CA TRP A 163 3.74 5.94 7.29
C TRP A 163 3.19 7.35 7.08
N GLY A 164 3.71 8.31 7.86
CA GLY A 164 3.58 9.76 7.61
C GLY A 164 4.92 10.38 7.17
N GLY A 165 4.90 11.66 6.80
CA GLY A 165 6.08 12.43 6.38
C GLY A 165 6.66 12.05 5.02
N SER A 166 7.98 12.21 4.91
CA SER A 166 8.75 11.95 3.68
C SER A 166 9.57 10.67 3.77
N SER A 167 9.59 9.86 2.71
CA SER A 167 10.56 8.77 2.53
C SER A 167 11.87 9.23 1.88
N ASP A 168 11.98 10.52 1.54
CA ASP A 168 13.14 11.14 0.86
C ASP A 168 13.53 10.46 -0.46
N GLY A 169 12.51 9.95 -1.17
CA GLY A 169 12.65 9.26 -2.44
C GLY A 169 12.03 7.86 -2.41
N TRP A 170 12.38 7.06 -3.42
CA TRP A 170 11.89 5.69 -3.55
C TRP A 170 12.55 4.76 -2.56
N VAL A 171 11.74 4.10 -1.74
CA VAL A 171 12.16 3.11 -0.75
C VAL A 171 11.43 1.79 -0.96
N GLU A 172 12.11 0.69 -0.67
CA GLU A 172 11.51 -0.64 -0.68
C GLU A 172 10.97 -0.98 0.71
N LYS A 173 9.79 -1.60 0.76
CA LYS A 173 9.16 -2.14 1.97
C LYS A 173 8.89 -3.62 1.79
N THR A 174 9.05 -4.39 2.86
CA THR A 174 8.83 -5.84 2.88
C THR A 174 7.79 -6.22 3.90
N PHE A 175 7.04 -7.28 3.61
CA PHE A 175 6.02 -7.84 4.49
C PHE A 175 6.11 -9.37 4.51
N ASP A 176 6.07 -9.94 5.71
CA ASP A 176 5.97 -11.39 5.87
C ASP A 176 4.52 -11.83 5.66
N LEU A 177 4.33 -12.82 4.79
CA LEU A 177 3.02 -13.39 4.47
C LEU A 177 2.89 -14.86 4.93
N ALA A 178 3.83 -15.38 5.73
CA ALA A 178 3.84 -16.78 6.14
C ALA A 178 2.55 -17.21 6.86
N SER A 179 1.90 -16.31 7.61
CA SER A 179 0.63 -16.59 8.30
C SER A 179 -0.57 -16.76 7.37
N TYR A 180 -0.44 -16.36 6.10
CA TYR A 180 -1.49 -16.43 5.08
C TYR A 180 -1.24 -17.57 4.07
N ALA A 181 -0.29 -18.47 4.36
CA ALA A 181 0.02 -19.60 3.48
C ALA A 181 -1.22 -20.46 3.18
N GLY A 182 -1.55 -20.61 1.90
CA GLY A 182 -2.71 -21.37 1.43
C GLY A 182 -3.98 -20.52 1.21
N ASP A 183 -4.00 -19.28 1.66
CA ASP A 183 -5.12 -18.37 1.43
C ASP A 183 -5.05 -17.71 0.05
N SER A 184 -6.20 -17.22 -0.42
CA SER A 184 -6.24 -16.25 -1.51
C SER A 184 -6.38 -14.85 -0.94
N VAL A 185 -5.39 -14.00 -1.19
CA VAL A 185 -5.26 -12.71 -0.54
C VAL A 185 -5.51 -11.56 -1.52
N ILE A 186 -6.07 -10.47 -1.02
CA ILE A 186 -6.11 -9.17 -1.69
C ILE A 186 -5.31 -8.20 -0.82
N ILE A 187 -4.37 -7.48 -1.43
CA ILE A 187 -3.62 -6.42 -0.76
C ILE A 187 -4.24 -5.08 -1.12
N ALA A 188 -4.47 -4.23 -0.12
CA ALA A 188 -4.91 -2.86 -0.29
C ALA A 188 -3.81 -1.88 0.11
N PHE A 189 -3.60 -0.88 -0.74
CA PHE A 189 -2.75 0.28 -0.51
C PHE A 189 -3.66 1.46 -0.19
N VAL A 190 -3.65 1.91 1.06
CA VAL A 190 -4.61 2.90 1.56
C VAL A 190 -3.88 4.20 1.85
N PHE A 191 -4.40 5.30 1.30
CA PHE A 191 -3.91 6.65 1.54
C PHE A 191 -5.00 7.50 2.22
N ALA A 192 -4.62 8.32 3.19
CA ALA A 192 -5.53 9.25 3.86
C ALA A 192 -4.88 10.62 4.16
N SER A 193 -5.67 11.69 4.07
CA SER A 193 -5.28 13.08 4.36
C SER A 193 -6.45 14.01 4.69
#